data_AF-A0A437M1J1-F1
#
_entry.id   AF-A0A437M1J1-F1
#
_cell.length_a   1.000
_cell.length_b   1.000
_cell.length_c   1.000
_cell.angle_alpha   90.00
_cell.angle_beta   90.00
_cell.angle_gamma   90.00
#
_symmetry.space_group_name_H-M   'P 1'
#
loop_
_entity.id
_entity.type
_entity.pdbx_description
1 polymer ?
#
loop_
_entity_poly.entity_id
_entity_poly.type
_entity_poly.pdbx_seq_one_letter_code
_entity_poly.pdbx_strand_id
1 'polypeptide(L)'
;MLDALTNTPPETVAPIPADGVPEVLGNIARDLQGQVLRYRWFGVWWWPIKVLLLGAGYGPNLPMLRHYMDSEALATLPRPLEPGQVLAEGLAHYQYAARLARHQDWVETPDGDMIRIYDADIET
;
A
#
# COMPACT_ATOMS: atom_id res chain seq x y z
N MET A 1 -29.97 17.78 3.45
CA MET A 1 -29.43 17.19 2.21
C MET A 1 -27.99 16.86 2.48
N LEU A 2 -27.69 15.57 2.67
CA LEU A 2 -26.34 15.08 2.85
C LEU A 2 -25.81 14.91 1.43
N ASP A 3 -25.05 15.89 0.93
CA ASP A 3 -24.33 15.71 -0.33
C ASP A 3 -23.39 14.54 -0.10
N ALA A 4 -23.72 13.43 -0.75
CA ALA A 4 -22.95 12.22 -0.72
C ALA A 4 -21.52 12.60 -1.11
N LEU A 5 -20.61 12.44 -0.15
CA LEU A 5 -19.19 12.28 -0.38
C LEU A 5 -19.04 11.17 -1.41
N THR A 6 -19.04 11.53 -2.69
CA THR A 6 -18.58 10.69 -3.79
C THR A 6 -17.08 10.56 -3.63
N ASN A 7 -16.69 9.79 -2.62
CA ASN A 7 -15.36 9.28 -2.35
C ASN A 7 -15.05 8.16 -3.35
N THR A 8 -15.26 8.43 -4.63
CA THR A 8 -14.77 7.57 -5.69
C THR A 8 -13.33 7.99 -5.91
N PRO A 9 -12.33 7.10 -5.76
CA PRO A 9 -10.99 7.43 -6.23
C PRO A 9 -11.07 7.84 -7.71
N PRO A 10 -10.28 8.82 -8.16
CA PRO A 10 -10.28 9.24 -9.56
C PRO A 10 -10.11 8.02 -10.47
N GLU A 11 -10.93 7.90 -11.50
CA GLU A 11 -11.00 6.73 -12.39
C GLU A 11 -9.65 6.38 -13.03
N THR A 12 -8.73 7.35 -13.11
CA THR A 12 -7.32 7.14 -13.45
C THR A 12 -6.45 8.19 -12.76
N VAL A 13 -5.37 7.75 -12.09
CA VAL A 13 -4.34 8.63 -11.53
C VAL A 13 -3.25 8.81 -12.59
N ALA A 14 -2.75 10.03 -12.76
CA ALA A 14 -1.65 10.29 -13.68
C ALA A 14 -0.40 9.49 -13.26
N PRO A 15 0.29 8.83 -14.19
CA PRO A 15 1.47 8.02 -13.87
C PRO A 15 2.61 8.88 -13.35
N ILE A 16 3.38 8.32 -12.42
CA ILE A 16 4.66 8.91 -12.01
C ILE A 16 5.67 8.76 -13.17
N PRO A 17 6.37 9.83 -13.57
CA PRO A 17 7.45 9.74 -14.57
C PRO A 17 8.51 8.70 -14.20
N ALA A 18 9.09 8.01 -15.18
CA ALA A 18 10.02 6.91 -14.96
C ALA A 18 11.27 7.32 -14.14
N ASP A 19 11.73 8.56 -14.30
CA ASP A 19 12.83 9.17 -13.53
C ASP A 19 12.45 9.48 -12.07
N GLY A 20 11.16 9.65 -11.77
CA GLY A 20 10.63 9.84 -10.41
C GLY A 20 10.37 8.53 -9.65
N VAL A 21 10.31 7.38 -10.34
CA VAL A 21 10.03 6.07 -9.72
C VAL A 21 11.02 5.72 -8.59
N PRO A 22 12.35 5.87 -8.75
CA PRO A 22 13.30 5.52 -7.69
C PRO A 22 13.12 6.34 -6.41
N GLU A 23 12.83 7.65 -6.55
CA GLU A 23 12.59 8.54 -5.42
C GLU A 23 11.34 8.13 -4.64
N VAL A 24 10.25 7.87 -5.36
CA VAL A 24 8.98 7.44 -4.75
C VAL A 24 9.14 6.12 -4.00
N LEU A 25 9.83 5.13 -4.59
CA LEU A 25 10.12 3.87 -3.91
C LEU A 25 10.97 4.08 -2.65
N GLY A 26 11.96 4.97 -2.69
CA GLY A 26 12.75 5.33 -1.51
C GLY A 26 11.94 5.98 -0.40
N ASN A 27 10.97 6.82 -0.76
CA ASN A 27 10.06 7.42 0.20
C ASN A 27 9.11 6.39 0.84
N ILE A 28 8.55 5.48 0.05
CA ILE A 28 7.74 4.36 0.56
C ILE A 28 8.58 3.49 1.50
N ALA A 29 9.80 3.14 1.10
CA ALA A 29 10.67 2.31 1.93
C ALA A 29 10.97 2.97 3.29
N ARG A 30 11.28 4.27 3.29
CA ARG A 30 11.53 5.04 4.52
C ARG A 30 10.30 5.10 5.43
N ASP A 31 9.11 5.29 4.87
CA ASP A 31 7.86 5.27 5.63
C ASP A 31 7.62 3.91 6.30
N LEU A 32 7.79 2.82 5.54
CA LEU A 32 7.62 1.45 6.05
C LEU A 32 8.68 1.05 7.07
N GLN A 33 9.90 1.62 7.00
CA GLN A 33 10.89 1.48 8.06
C GLN A 33 10.45 2.15 9.37
N GLY A 34 9.80 3.32 9.27
CA GLY A 34 9.29 4.03 10.44
C GLY A 34 8.03 3.40 11.03
N GLN A 35 7.14 2.88 10.18
CA GLN A 35 5.88 2.25 10.58
C GLN A 35 5.51 1.11 9.64
N VAL A 36 6.06 -0.08 9.93
CA VAL A 36 5.88 -1.30 9.15
C VAL A 36 4.43 -1.54 8.76
N LEU A 37 3.49 -1.43 9.70
CA LEU A 37 2.06 -1.71 9.47
C LEU A 37 1.40 -0.81 8.42
N ARG A 38 2.03 0.29 7.96
CA ARG A 38 1.48 1.16 6.92
C ARG A 38 1.43 0.50 5.54
N TYR A 39 2.12 -0.62 5.32
CA TYR A 39 1.99 -1.37 4.06
C TYR A 39 0.52 -1.71 3.76
N ARG A 40 -0.30 -1.91 4.81
CA ARG A 40 -1.73 -2.25 4.69
C ARG A 40 -2.56 -1.18 4.00
N TRP A 41 -2.11 0.08 4.06
CA TRP A 41 -2.82 1.19 3.44
C TRP A 41 -2.77 1.14 1.92
N PHE A 42 -1.84 0.38 1.34
CA PHE A 42 -1.84 0.12 -0.10
C PHE A 42 -2.95 -0.85 -0.54
N GLY A 43 -3.59 -1.59 0.38
CA GLY A 43 -4.65 -2.53 0.04
C GLY A 43 -4.20 -3.53 -1.03
N VAL A 44 -5.00 -3.71 -2.08
CA VAL A 44 -4.69 -4.60 -3.21
C VAL A 44 -3.39 -4.22 -3.95
N TRP A 45 -3.00 -2.95 -3.89
CA TRP A 45 -1.78 -2.42 -4.52
C TRP A 45 -0.51 -2.77 -3.76
N TRP A 46 -0.63 -3.36 -2.56
CA TRP A 46 0.55 -3.77 -1.80
C TRP A 46 1.41 -4.77 -2.57
N TRP A 47 0.80 -5.75 -3.23
CA TRP A 47 1.52 -6.79 -3.99
C TRP A 47 2.42 -6.22 -5.09
N PRO A 48 1.91 -5.41 -6.04
CA PRO A 48 2.75 -4.86 -7.08
C PRO A 48 3.78 -3.86 -6.52
N ILE A 49 3.44 -3.09 -5.49
CA ILE A 49 4.41 -2.21 -4.81
C ILE A 49 5.55 -3.00 -4.17
N LYS A 50 5.22 -4.11 -3.50
CA LYS A 50 6.19 -5.03 -2.91
C LYS A 50 7.15 -5.59 -3.97
N VAL A 51 6.64 -5.95 -5.15
CA VAL A 51 7.47 -6.38 -6.28
C VAL A 51 8.43 -5.28 -6.71
N LEU A 52 7.95 -4.04 -6.85
CA LEU A 52 8.80 -2.89 -7.21
C LEU A 52 9.88 -2.62 -6.15
N LEU A 53 9.52 -2.67 -4.86
CA LEU A 53 10.47 -2.49 -3.76
C LEU A 53 11.55 -3.59 -3.72
N LEU A 54 11.16 -4.85 -3.95
CA LEU A 54 12.09 -5.96 -4.03
C LEU A 54 13.02 -5.82 -5.25
N GLY A 55 12.46 -5.49 -6.42
CA GLY A 55 13.23 -5.24 -7.64
C GLY A 55 14.21 -4.06 -7.51
N ALA A 56 13.86 -3.05 -6.71
CA ALA A 56 14.73 -1.92 -6.40
C ALA A 56 15.75 -2.18 -5.27
N GLY A 57 15.78 -3.39 -4.69
CA GLY A 57 16.78 -3.80 -3.71
C GLY A 57 16.47 -3.43 -2.25
N TYR A 58 15.23 -3.06 -1.92
CA TYR A 58 14.85 -2.70 -0.54
C TYR A 58 14.58 -3.91 0.38
N GLY A 59 14.65 -5.15 -0.13
CA GLY A 59 14.42 -6.38 0.64
C GLY A 59 15.16 -6.46 1.99
N PRO A 60 16.48 -6.21 2.06
CA PRO A 60 17.24 -6.24 3.32
C PRO A 60 16.81 -5.19 4.33
N ASN A 61 16.27 -4.08 3.86
CA ASN A 61 15.89 -2.91 4.66
C ASN A 61 14.46 -2.99 5.20
N LEU A 62 13.67 -3.96 4.72
CA LEU A 62 12.26 -4.13 5.05
C LEU A 62 11.98 -5.62 5.30
N PRO A 63 12.16 -6.12 6.53
CA PRO A 63 12.05 -7.55 6.85
C PRO A 63 10.68 -8.18 6.54
N MET A 64 9.63 -7.36 6.44
CA MET A 64 8.26 -7.73 6.07
C MET A 64 8.11 -8.07 4.57
N LEU A 65 9.08 -7.72 3.72
CA LEU A 65 9.05 -8.00 2.27
C LEU A 65 9.36 -9.48 1.93
N ARG A 66 9.10 -10.43 2.84
CA ARG A 66 9.35 -11.87 2.60
C ARG A 66 8.67 -12.35 1.32
N HIS A 67 9.24 -13.36 0.66
CA HIS A 67 8.82 -13.86 -0.67
C HIS A 67 7.46 -14.58 -0.73
N TYR A 68 6.52 -14.31 0.17
CA TYR A 68 5.14 -14.68 -0.11
C TYR A 68 4.59 -13.72 -1.16
N MET A 69 4.09 -14.25 -2.27
CA MET A 69 3.31 -13.56 -3.29
C MET A 69 2.12 -14.46 -3.58
N ASP A 70 0.92 -13.97 -3.32
CA ASP A 70 -0.29 -14.67 -3.73
C ASP A 70 -0.45 -14.53 -5.26
N SER A 71 -0.24 -15.62 -5.98
CA SER A 71 -0.36 -15.68 -7.44
C SER A 71 -1.80 -15.46 -7.94
N GLU A 72 -2.81 -15.81 -7.13
CA GLU A 72 -4.21 -15.58 -7.50
C GLU A 72 -4.55 -14.10 -7.39
N ALA A 73 -4.16 -13.44 -6.28
CA ALA A 73 -4.32 -12.00 -6.14
C ALA A 73 -3.59 -11.23 -7.25
N LEU A 74 -2.36 -11.62 -7.59
CA LEU A 74 -1.58 -11.03 -8.69
C LEU A 74 -2.31 -11.15 -10.04
N ALA A 75 -2.98 -12.27 -10.29
CA ALA A 75 -3.72 -12.51 -11.53
C ALA A 75 -4.98 -11.65 -11.68
N THR A 76 -5.51 -11.10 -10.57
CA THR A 76 -6.66 -10.18 -10.58
C THR A 76 -6.27 -8.74 -10.88
N LEU A 77 -4.98 -8.40 -10.81
CA LEU A 77 -4.50 -7.06 -11.12
C LEU A 77 -4.63 -6.79 -12.64
N PRO A 78 -5.02 -5.58 -13.04
CA PRO A 78 -5.01 -5.20 -14.44
C PRO A 78 -3.59 -5.32 -15.02
N ARG A 79 -3.42 -6.14 -16.07
CA ARG A 79 -2.14 -6.38 -16.78
C ARG A 79 -1.62 -5.10 -17.48
N PRO A 80 -0.33 -5.10 -17.85
CA PRO A 80 0.74 -4.56 -17.02
C PRO A 80 0.60 -3.05 -16.87
N LEU A 81 0.60 -2.58 -15.63
CA LEU A 81 0.76 -1.17 -15.33
C LEU A 81 2.26 -0.88 -15.26
N GLU A 82 2.70 0.11 -16.03
CA GLU A 82 4.07 0.65 -15.91
C GLU A 82 4.35 0.97 -14.43
N PRO A 83 5.60 0.83 -13.93
CA PRO A 83 5.92 1.07 -12.51
C PRO A 83 5.40 2.41 -11.99
N GLY A 84 5.44 3.45 -12.81
CA GLY A 84 4.90 4.77 -12.49
C GLY A 84 3.38 4.79 -12.26
N GLN A 85 2.63 3.99 -13.01
CA GLN A 85 1.18 3.86 -12.87
C GLN A 85 0.80 3.04 -11.63
N VAL A 86 1.51 1.94 -11.37
CA VAL A 86 1.37 1.15 -10.12
C VAL A 86 1.57 2.04 -8.89
N LEU A 87 2.63 2.85 -8.90
CA LEU A 87 2.92 3.75 -7.78
C LEU A 87 1.87 4.85 -7.65
N ALA A 88 1.40 5.41 -8.76
CA ALA A 88 0.37 6.44 -8.75
C ALA A 88 -0.95 5.93 -8.12
N GLU A 89 -1.44 4.77 -8.58
CA GLU A 89 -2.67 4.17 -8.08
C GLU A 89 -2.53 3.68 -6.64
N GLY A 90 -1.41 3.04 -6.32
CA GLY A 90 -1.14 2.59 -4.96
C GLY A 90 -1.00 3.74 -3.96
N LEU A 91 -0.34 4.85 -4.33
CA LEU A 91 -0.28 6.05 -3.48
C LEU A 91 -1.64 6.72 -3.30
N ALA A 92 -2.47 6.76 -4.34
CA ALA A 92 -3.83 7.26 -4.22
C ALA A 92 -4.66 6.41 -3.24
N HIS A 93 -4.54 5.08 -3.32
CA HIS A 93 -5.20 4.17 -2.38
C HIS A 93 -4.65 4.33 -0.96
N TYR A 94 -3.33 4.45 -0.81
CA TYR A 94 -2.67 4.70 0.47
C TYR A 94 -3.18 5.98 1.13
N GLN A 95 -3.26 7.08 0.39
CA GLN A 95 -3.77 8.36 0.91
C GLN A 95 -5.25 8.26 1.29
N TYR A 96 -6.05 7.54 0.49
CA TYR A 96 -7.45 7.30 0.79
C TYR A 96 -7.61 6.46 2.08
N ALA A 97 -6.90 5.33 2.19
CA ALA A 97 -6.91 4.48 3.37
C ALA A 97 -6.38 5.20 4.60
N ALA A 98 -5.31 5.99 4.50
CA ALA A 98 -4.79 6.80 5.61
C ALA A 98 -5.81 7.83 6.14
N ARG A 99 -6.68 8.36 5.27
CA ARG A 99 -7.79 9.23 5.68
C ARG A 99 -8.89 8.46 6.42
N LEU A 100 -9.16 7.21 6.02
CA LEU A 100 -10.16 6.33 6.65
C LEU A 100 -9.68 5.64 7.93
N ALA A 101 -8.38 5.36 8.04
CA ALA A 101 -7.74 4.64 9.15
C ALA A 101 -7.87 5.35 10.51
N ARG A 102 -8.51 6.53 10.56
CA ARG A 102 -9.01 7.11 11.81
C ARG A 102 -10.18 6.29 12.42
N HIS A 103 -10.73 5.28 11.72
CA HIS A 103 -12.00 4.63 12.10
C HIS A 103 -12.13 3.11 11.85
N GLN A 104 -11.06 2.31 11.66
CA GLN A 104 -11.21 0.86 11.41
C GLN A 104 -10.46 -0.02 12.42
N ASP A 105 -11.24 -0.65 13.31
CA ASP A 105 -10.78 -1.51 14.41
C ASP A 105 -10.30 -2.91 13.99
N TRP A 106 -10.59 -3.38 12.78
CA TRP A 106 -10.35 -4.77 12.34
C TRP A 106 -9.53 -4.83 11.05
N VAL A 107 -8.46 -5.63 11.03
CA VAL A 107 -7.49 -5.68 9.92
C VAL A 107 -6.93 -7.10 9.71
N GLU A 108 -6.70 -7.47 8.46
CA GLU A 108 -6.02 -8.72 8.05
C GLU A 108 -4.47 -8.56 8.09
N THR A 109 -3.77 -9.48 8.72
CA THR A 109 -2.30 -9.51 8.83
C THR A 109 -1.66 -9.98 7.51
N PRO A 110 -0.33 -9.80 7.30
CA PRO A 110 0.36 -10.35 6.13
C PRO A 110 0.22 -11.86 5.99
N ASP A 111 -0.12 -12.55 7.08
CA ASP A 111 -0.26 -14.00 7.16
C ASP A 111 -1.73 -14.46 7.00
N GLY A 112 -2.67 -13.52 6.79
CA GLY A 112 -4.10 -13.80 6.57
C GLY A 112 -4.97 -13.81 7.83
N ASP A 113 -4.41 -13.47 9.00
CA ASP A 113 -5.16 -13.46 10.26
C ASP A 113 -5.94 -12.15 10.46
N MET A 114 -7.18 -12.21 10.94
CA MET A 114 -7.96 -11.02 11.30
C MET A 114 -7.65 -10.58 12.74
N ILE A 115 -7.00 -9.44 12.91
CA ILE A 115 -6.71 -8.84 14.22
C ILE A 115 -7.56 -7.59 14.48
N ARG A 116 -8.02 -7.43 15.73
CA ARG A 116 -8.62 -6.19 16.21
C ARG A 116 -7.57 -5.36 16.93
N ILE A 117 -7.41 -4.10 16.55
CA ILE A 117 -6.53 -3.17 17.27
C ILE A 117 -7.41 -2.31 18.18
N TYR A 118 -7.26 -2.47 19.49
CA TYR A 118 -7.85 -1.55 20.45
C TYR A 118 -6.85 -0.40 20.72
N ASP A 119 -7.35 0.83 20.85
CA ASP A 119 -6.56 2.02 21.20
C ASP A 119 -5.78 1.89 22.53
N ALA A 120 -6.03 0.86 23.34
CA ALA A 120 -5.36 0.63 24.61
C ALA A 120 -3.89 0.16 24.50
N ASP A 121 -3.42 -0.25 23.30
CA ASP A 121 -2.04 -0.74 23.12
C ASP A 121 -1.05 0.35 22.64
N ILE A 122 -1.47 1.62 22.57
CA ILE A 122 -0.60 2.78 22.22
C ILE A 122 -0.17 3.58 23.48
N GLU A 123 -0.68 3.26 24.66
CA GLU A 123 -0.19 3.83 25.92
C GLU A 123 0.18 2.73 26.93
N THR A 124 1.42 2.22 26.84
CA THR A 124 2.28 1.88 27.99
C THR A 124 3.76 1.91 27.62
#